data_AF-A0AAU9DI22-F1
#
_entry.id   AF-A0AAU9DI22-F1
#
_cell.length_a   1.000
_cell.length_b   1.000
_cell.length_c   1.000
_cell.angle_alpha   90.00
_cell.angle_beta   90.00
_cell.angle_gamma   90.00
#
_symmetry.space_group_name_H-M   'P 1'
#
loop_
_entity.id
_entity.type
_entity.pdbx_description
1 polymer ?
#
loop_
_entity_poly.entity_id
_entity_poly.type
_entity_poly.pdbx_seq_one_letter_code
_entity_poly.pdbx_strand_id
1 'polypeptide(L)'
;MLIIKVNVETLHIIITGGAGAELAGTDKKHYFYHYLKVNVTKKGINYELIKLHSPDYNIFDRVFWALWIYLYAFISINAWSIIIVIGLTYTLIMFIYSEHFKNFKDFIYLFRWKNKK
;
A
#
# COMPACT_ATOMS: atom_id res chain seq x y z
N MET A 1 8.51 -18.42 -10.03
CA MET A 1 8.92 -19.30 -8.94
C MET A 1 9.59 -20.50 -9.57
N LEU A 2 10.81 -20.82 -9.13
CA LEU A 2 11.62 -21.92 -9.66
C LEU A 2 11.44 -23.14 -8.74
N ILE A 3 11.30 -24.35 -9.31
CA ILE A 3 11.33 -25.59 -8.53
C ILE A 3 12.60 -26.33 -8.92
N ILE A 4 13.53 -26.47 -7.98
CA ILE A 4 14.76 -27.24 -8.15
C ILE A 4 14.56 -28.57 -7.44
N LYS A 5 14.69 -29.66 -8.21
CA LYS A 5 14.74 -31.02 -7.67
C LYS A 5 16.20 -31.44 -7.60
N VAL A 6 16.74 -31.55 -6.39
CA VAL A 6 18.12 -32.02 -6.17
C VAL A 6 18.06 -33.42 -5.58
N ASN A 7 18.83 -34.34 -6.17
CA ASN A 7 18.97 -35.70 -5.68
C ASN A 7 20.40 -35.89 -5.19
N VAL A 8 20.61 -36.00 -3.88
CA VAL A 8 21.92 -36.26 -3.27
C VAL A 8 21.84 -37.62 -2.58
N GLU A 9 22.39 -38.66 -3.21
CA GLU A 9 22.59 -40.06 -2.76
C GLU A 9 21.49 -40.76 -1.94
N THR A 10 20.99 -40.18 -0.84
CA THR A 10 19.88 -40.70 -0.01
C THR A 10 18.81 -39.66 0.32
N LEU A 11 18.97 -38.40 -0.10
CA LEU A 11 18.12 -37.27 0.26
C LEU A 11 17.46 -36.65 -0.98
N HIS A 12 16.13 -36.68 -1.00
CA HIS A 12 15.30 -36.01 -2.00
C HIS A 12 14.86 -34.64 -1.47
N ILE A 13 15.45 -33.57 -2.01
CA ILE A 13 15.11 -32.20 -1.63
C ILE A 13 14.24 -31.59 -2.73
N ILE A 14 13.07 -31.08 -2.33
CA ILE A 14 12.20 -30.27 -3.19
C ILE A 14 12.14 -28.88 -2.58
N ILE A 15 12.68 -27.91 -3.29
CA ILE A 15 12.58 -26.51 -2.92
C ILE A 15 11.35 -25.95 -3.64
N THR A 16 10.26 -25.79 -2.90
CA THR A 16 9.04 -25.13 -3.36
C THR A 16 9.05 -23.68 -2.87
N GLY A 17 9.58 -22.75 -3.66
CA GLY A 17 9.52 -21.33 -3.33
C GLY A 17 10.75 -20.53 -3.73
N GLY A 18 10.50 -19.34 -4.30
CA GLY A 18 11.50 -18.28 -4.37
C GLY A 18 11.44 -17.45 -3.09
N ALA A 19 12.19 -17.85 -2.06
CA ALA A 19 12.60 -17.05 -0.88
C ALA A 19 11.60 -16.03 -0.27
N GLY A 20 10.27 -16.22 -0.40
CA GLY A 20 9.27 -15.21 -0.03
C GLY A 20 9.19 -13.99 -0.94
N ALA A 21 9.93 -13.94 -2.05
CA ALA A 21 9.91 -12.84 -3.01
C ALA A 21 8.75 -13.02 -4.00
N GLU A 22 7.85 -12.04 -4.01
CA GLU A 22 6.77 -11.97 -4.99
C GLU A 22 7.36 -11.77 -6.40
N LEU A 23 7.06 -12.70 -7.32
CA LEU A 23 7.53 -12.61 -8.72
C LEU A 23 6.55 -11.85 -9.62
N ALA A 24 5.65 -11.09 -9.00
CA ALA A 24 4.75 -10.19 -9.71
C ALA A 24 5.60 -9.18 -10.47
N GLY A 25 5.38 -9.06 -11.77
CA GLY A 25 6.09 -8.10 -12.62
C GLY A 25 7.43 -8.54 -13.21
N THR A 26 7.97 -9.69 -12.84
CA THR A 26 9.22 -10.22 -13.43
C THR A 26 8.99 -11.39 -14.39
N ASP A 27 8.20 -12.39 -14.00
CA ASP A 27 7.96 -13.57 -14.85
C ASP A 27 6.54 -14.13 -14.69
N LYS A 28 5.70 -13.84 -15.68
CA LYS A 28 4.29 -14.26 -15.74
C LYS A 28 4.13 -15.79 -15.79
N LYS A 29 5.06 -16.53 -16.42
CA LYS A 29 4.96 -18.00 -16.54
C LYS A 29 5.21 -18.70 -15.22
N HIS A 30 5.93 -18.04 -14.31
CA HIS A 30 6.27 -18.60 -13.03
C HIS A 30 5.59 -17.87 -11.85
N TYR A 31 4.61 -17.01 -12.12
CA TYR A 31 3.81 -16.34 -11.11
C TYR A 31 2.54 -17.14 -10.83
N PHE A 32 2.65 -18.14 -9.95
CA PHE A 32 1.48 -18.90 -9.54
C PHE A 32 1.55 -19.43 -8.11
N TYR A 33 0.39 -19.52 -7.48
CA TYR A 33 0.23 -20.29 -6.24
C TYR A 33 0.25 -21.78 -6.57
N HIS A 34 0.80 -22.57 -5.66
CA HIS A 34 0.89 -24.02 -5.83
C HIS A 34 1.01 -24.70 -4.48
N TYR A 35 0.73 -25.99 -4.48
CA TYR A 35 1.11 -26.89 -3.41
C TYR A 35 1.66 -28.18 -3.99
N LEU A 36 2.44 -28.89 -3.19
CA LEU A 36 2.99 -30.19 -3.57
C LEU A 36 2.14 -31.29 -2.93
N LYS A 37 1.59 -32.19 -3.72
CA LYS A 37 0.94 -33.40 -3.23
C LYS A 37 1.98 -34.52 -3.20
N VAL A 38 2.29 -35.00 -2.00
CA VAL A 38 3.25 -36.07 -1.76
C VAL A 38 2.48 -37.34 -1.44
N ASN A 39 2.73 -38.41 -2.20
CA ASN A 39 2.20 -39.73 -1.90
C ASN A 39 3.35 -40.66 -1.52
N VAL A 40 3.34 -41.14 -0.28
CA VAL A 40 4.37 -42.03 0.27
C VAL A 40 3.83 -43.45 0.31
N THR A 41 4.47 -44.36 -0.42
CA THR A 41 4.08 -45.78 -0.48
C THR A 41 5.28 -46.67 -0.18
N LYS A 42 5.02 -47.97 0.08
CA LYS A 42 6.09 -48.97 0.23
C LYS A 42 6.98 -49.12 -1.02
N LYS A 43 6.52 -48.65 -2.19
CA LYS A 43 7.27 -48.70 -3.47
C LYS A 43 8.09 -47.43 -3.73
N GLY A 44 7.95 -46.39 -2.91
CA GLY A 44 8.63 -45.11 -3.07
C GLY A 44 7.72 -43.91 -2.85
N ILE A 45 8.27 -42.72 -3.11
CA ILE A 45 7.61 -41.42 -2.92
C ILE A 45 7.29 -40.81 -4.28
N ASN A 46 6.01 -40.46 -4.51
CA ASN A 46 5.58 -39.73 -5.69
C ASN A 46 5.25 -38.28 -5.33
N TYR A 47 5.58 -37.36 -6.22
CA TYR A 47 5.42 -35.92 -6.03
C TYR A 47 4.64 -35.34 -7.21
N GLU A 48 3.54 -34.67 -6.92
CA GLU A 48 2.71 -33.99 -7.91
C GLU A 48 2.63 -32.49 -7.57
N LEU A 49 2.91 -31.65 -8.55
CA LEU A 49 2.80 -30.20 -8.42
C LEU A 49 1.39 -29.77 -8.85
N ILE A 50 0.59 -29.29 -7.91
CA ILE A 50 -0.73 -28.74 -8.20
C ILE A 50 -0.62 -27.22 -8.25
N LYS A 51 -0.88 -26.64 -9.41
CA LYS A 51 -0.97 -25.18 -9.60
C LYS A 51 -2.37 -24.70 -9.20
N LEU A 52 -2.44 -23.64 -8.41
CA LEU A 52 -3.67 -22.98 -8.00
C LEU A 52 -3.93 -21.76 -8.88
N HIS A 53 -5.20 -21.36 -8.96
CA HIS A 53 -5.55 -20.10 -9.59
C HIS A 53 -4.85 -18.95 -8.84
N SER A 54 -4.15 -18.13 -9.60
CA SER A 54 -3.30 -17.07 -9.07
C SER A 54 -4.02 -15.74 -9.31
N PRO A 55 -4.02 -14.80 -8.35
CA PRO A 55 -4.54 -13.47 -8.59
C PRO A 55 -3.74 -12.83 -9.72
N ASP A 56 -4.41 -11.98 -10.51
CA ASP A 56 -3.84 -11.46 -11.74
C ASP A 56 -2.42 -10.93 -11.55
N TYR A 57 -1.58 -11.22 -12.54
CA TYR A 57 -0.18 -10.75 -12.60
C TYR A 57 -0.09 -9.22 -12.72
N ASN A 58 -1.22 -8.54 -12.90
CA ASN A 58 -1.24 -7.12 -13.14
C ASN A 58 -0.77 -6.34 -11.90
N ILE A 59 0.44 -5.79 -12.00
CA ILE A 59 1.05 -4.97 -10.94
C ILE A 59 0.21 -3.72 -10.69
N PHE A 60 -0.40 -3.15 -11.74
CA PHE A 60 -1.20 -1.94 -11.62
C PHE A 60 -2.38 -2.12 -10.68
N ASP A 61 -3.11 -3.24 -10.80
CA ASP A 61 -4.26 -3.52 -9.95
C ASP A 61 -3.84 -3.71 -8.48
N ARG A 62 -2.67 -4.33 -8.25
CA ARG A 62 -2.12 -4.50 -6.89
C ARG A 62 -1.69 -3.19 -6.26
N VAL A 63 -0.95 -2.37 -7.01
CA VAL A 63 -0.50 -1.04 -6.54
C VAL A 63 -1.70 -0.15 -6.28
N PHE A 64 -2.68 -0.16 -7.18
CA PHE A 64 -3.91 0.61 -7.01
C PHE A 64 -4.68 0.16 -5.76
N TRP A 65 -4.86 -1.15 -5.57
CA TRP A 65 -5.53 -1.69 -4.40
C TRP A 65 -4.80 -1.37 -3.09
N ALA A 66 -3.47 -1.48 -3.07
CA ALA A 66 -2.65 -1.14 -1.92
C ALA A 66 -2.73 0.35 -1.57
N LEU A 67 -2.63 1.23 -2.59
CA LEU A 67 -2.82 2.66 -2.43
C LEU A 67 -4.24 2.99 -1.92
N TRP A 68 -5.25 2.31 -2.45
CA TRP A 68 -6.65 2.52 -2.05
C TRP A 68 -6.86 2.18 -0.57
N ILE A 69 -6.35 1.05 -0.11
CA ILE A 69 -6.44 0.66 1.30
C ILE A 69 -5.66 1.61 2.19
N TYR A 70 -4.48 2.03 1.77
CA TYR A 70 -3.68 2.98 2.53
C TYR A 70 -4.39 4.33 2.66
N LEU A 71 -4.97 4.84 1.57
CA LEU A 71 -5.76 6.07 1.57
C LEU A 71 -6.97 5.95 2.48
N TYR A 72 -7.72 4.84 2.37
CA TYR A 72 -8.88 4.57 3.21
C TYR A 72 -8.50 4.53 4.69
N ALA A 73 -7.44 3.81 5.05
CA ALA A 73 -6.95 3.72 6.41
C ALA A 73 -6.50 5.09 6.93
N PHE A 74 -5.77 5.86 6.11
CA PHE A 74 -5.35 7.22 6.46
C PHE A 74 -6.54 8.13 6.77
N ILE A 75 -7.56 8.13 5.90
CA ILE A 75 -8.78 8.92 6.09
C ILE A 75 -9.52 8.46 7.34
N SER A 76 -9.67 7.15 7.56
CA SER A 76 -10.40 6.59 8.70
C SER A 76 -9.71 6.93 10.04
N ILE A 77 -8.39 6.79 10.11
CA ILE A 77 -7.61 7.11 11.31
C ILE A 77 -7.61 8.62 11.59
N ASN A 78 -7.49 9.43 10.55
CA ASN A 78 -7.36 10.90 10.68
C ASN A 78 -8.67 11.65 10.43
N ALA A 79 -9.82 10.98 10.46
CA ALA A 79 -11.10 11.57 10.07
C ALA A 79 -11.40 12.87 10.83
N TRP A 80 -11.19 12.87 12.16
CA TRP A 80 -11.38 14.04 13.00
C TRP A 80 -10.41 15.17 12.68
N SER A 81 -9.12 14.85 12.51
CA SER A 81 -8.10 15.83 12.14
C SER A 81 -8.42 16.48 10.79
N ILE A 82 -8.86 15.69 9.81
CA ILE A 82 -9.27 16.18 8.49
C ILE A 82 -10.46 17.14 8.62
N ILE A 83 -11.50 16.77 9.37
CA ILE A 83 -12.67 17.63 9.60
C ILE A 83 -12.26 18.96 10.26
N ILE A 84 -11.41 18.91 11.28
CA ILE A 84 -10.92 20.10 11.98
C ILE A 84 -10.12 21.00 11.04
N VAL A 85 -9.18 20.43 10.27
CA VAL A 85 -8.35 21.20 9.33
C VAL A 85 -9.21 21.87 8.26
N ILE A 86 -10.19 21.15 7.70
CA ILE A 86 -11.13 21.71 6.72
C ILE A 86 -11.94 22.84 7.35
N GLY A 87 -12.48 22.61 8.55
CA GLY A 87 -13.25 23.61 9.28
C GLY A 87 -12.45 24.88 9.58
N LEU A 88 -11.22 24.74 10.10
CA LEU A 88 -10.32 25.86 10.39
C LEU A 88 -9.91 26.60 9.11
N THR A 89 -9.65 25.88 8.03
CA THR A 89 -9.31 26.50 6.74
C THR A 89 -10.49 27.32 6.22
N TYR A 90 -11.70 26.77 6.29
CA TYR A 90 -12.92 27.46 5.88
C TYR A 90 -13.18 28.72 6.72
N THR A 91 -13.09 28.63 8.04
CA THR A 91 -13.28 29.80 8.91
C THR A 91 -12.20 30.85 8.70
N LEU A 92 -10.96 30.45 8.46
CA LEU A 92 -9.85 31.37 8.16
C LEU A 92 -10.08 32.11 6.83
N ILE A 93 -10.55 31.41 5.79
CA ILE A 93 -10.93 32.03 4.52
C ILE A 93 -12.05 33.05 4.75
N MET A 94 -13.14 32.65 5.42
CA MET A 94 -14.26 33.54 5.72
C MET A 94 -13.83 34.76 6.54
N PHE A 95 -12.94 34.57 7.51
CA PHE A 95 -12.39 35.66 8.30
C PHE A 95 -11.61 36.65 7.43
N ILE A 96 -10.72 36.19 6.55
CA ILE A 96 -9.94 37.05 5.63
C ILE A 96 -10.86 37.88 4.72
N TYR A 97 -11.98 37.30 4.25
CA TYR A 97 -12.93 38.01 3.38
C TYR A 97 -13.93 38.90 4.15
N SER A 98 -14.03 38.75 5.46
CA SER A 98 -14.94 39.55 6.28
C SER A 98 -14.53 41.02 6.34
N GLU A 99 -15.52 41.91 6.45
CA GLU A 99 -15.26 43.35 6.63
C GLU A 99 -14.50 43.65 7.91
N HIS A 100 -14.65 42.81 8.95
CA HIS A 100 -13.87 42.89 10.18
C HIS A 100 -12.37 42.76 9.93
N PHE A 101 -11.95 41.94 8.96
CA PHE A 101 -10.55 41.82 8.60
C PHE A 101 -10.03 43.06 7.87
N LYS A 102 -10.86 43.71 7.03
CA LYS A 102 -10.52 45.00 6.40
C LYS A 102 -10.35 46.10 7.47
N ASN A 103 -11.32 46.22 8.38
CA ASN A 103 -11.27 47.18 9.49
C ASN A 103 -10.08 46.93 10.44
N PHE A 104 -9.76 45.66 10.72
CA PHE A 104 -8.58 45.30 11.50
C PHE A 104 -7.28 45.67 10.78
N LYS A 105 -7.19 45.43 9.46
CA LYS A 105 -6.04 45.86 8.65
C LYS A 105 -5.87 47.38 8.70
N ASP A 106 -6.94 48.13 8.52
CA ASP A 106 -6.92 49.59 8.53
C ASP A 106 -6.51 50.12 9.91
N PHE A 107 -7.02 49.51 11.00
CA PHE A 107 -6.58 49.81 12.36
C PHE A 107 -5.08 49.55 12.59
N ILE A 108 -4.58 48.39 12.14
CA ILE A 108 -3.15 48.03 12.23
C ILE A 108 -2.30 49.04 11.43
N TYR A 109 -2.73 49.43 10.23
CA TYR A 109 -2.04 50.43 9.41
C TYR A 109 -1.98 51.79 10.09
N LEU A 110 -3.08 52.22 10.72
CA LEU A 110 -3.18 53.48 11.45
C LEU A 110 -2.25 53.50 12.68
N PHE A 111 -2.18 52.38 13.40
CA PHE A 111 -1.27 52.22 14.54
C PHE A 111 0.20 52.20 14.11
N ARG A 112 0.52 51.58 12.96
CA ARG A 112 1.87 51.56 12.39
C ARG A 112 2.35 52.92 11.92
N TRP A 113 1.45 53.77 11.41
CA TRP A 113 1.77 55.15 11.02
C TRP A 113 2.06 56.04 12.23
N LYS A 114 1.30 55.85 13.32
CA LYS A 114 1.48 56.62 14.56
C LYS A 114 2.83 56.38 15.24
N ASN A 115 3.39 55.18 15.13
CA ASN A 115 4.72 54.83 15.67
C ASN A 115 5.91 55.25 14.78
N LYS A 116 5.66 55.93 13.65
CA LYS A 116 6.71 56.45 12.74
C LYS A 116 6.94 57.96 12.84
N LYS A 117 6.21 58.65 13.71
CA LYS A 117 6.48 60.04 14.14
C LYS A 117 7.12 60.03 15.51
#